data_AF-A0A8X6RI82-F1
#
_entry.id   AF-A0A8X6RI82-F1
#
_cell.length_a   1.000
_cell.length_b   1.000
_cell.length_c   1.000
_cell.angle_alpha   90.00
_cell.angle_beta   90.00
_cell.angle_gamma   90.00
#
_symmetry.space_group_name_H-M   'P 1'
#
loop_
_entity.id
_entity.type
_entity.pdbx_description
1 polymer ?
#
loop_
_entity_poly.entity_id
_entity_poly.type
_entity_poly.pdbx_seq_one_letter_code
_entity_poly.pdbx_strand_id
1 'polypeptide(L)'
;MYTNGDYCEMVLLYGQCNRDKREAVRLYAIKFPSRRHPSYFTNASAVQRLHQTGSCHRRIPLSRDTPLADTRLGCYKLCPGSS
;
A
#
# COMPACT_ATOMS: atom_id res chain seq x y z
N MET A 1 12.27 -0.18 -1.11
CA MET A 1 10.89 -0.22 -1.63
C MET A 1 10.03 -0.82 -0.53
N TYR A 2 8.79 -0.35 -0.30
CA TYR A 2 7.92 -0.91 0.75
C TYR A 2 7.29 -2.22 0.26
N THR A 3 7.11 -3.18 1.16
CA THR A 3 6.40 -4.41 0.84
C THR A 3 4.89 -4.13 0.78
N ASN A 4 4.14 -5.01 0.13
CA ASN A 4 2.69 -4.94 0.14
C ASN A 4 2.10 -5.06 1.55
N GLY A 5 2.76 -5.80 2.46
CA GLY A 5 2.38 -5.87 3.87
C GLY A 5 2.54 -4.52 4.57
N ASP A 6 3.63 -3.81 4.30
CA ASP A 6 3.84 -2.46 4.83
C ASP A 6 2.76 -1.49 4.33
N TYR A 7 2.37 -1.57 3.05
CA TYR A 7 1.28 -0.76 2.52
C TYR A 7 -0.09 -1.08 3.16
N CYS A 8 -0.36 -2.36 3.44
CA CYS A 8 -1.60 -2.76 4.12
C CYS A 8 -1.65 -2.15 5.53
N GLU A 9 -0.57 -2.28 6.30
CA GLU A 9 -0.46 -1.69 7.65
C GLU A 9 -0.58 -0.16 7.60
N MET A 10 0.03 0.51 6.62
CA MET A 10 -0.11 1.95 6.44
C MET A 10 -1.56 2.40 6.28
N VAL A 11 -2.37 1.64 5.54
CA VAL A 11 -3.77 1.95 5.25
C VAL A 11 -4.66 1.63 6.43
N LEU A 12 -4.40 0.50 7.11
CA LEU A 12 -5.11 0.12 8.34
C LEU A 12 -4.92 1.17 9.44
N LEU A 13 -3.67 1.59 9.68
CA LEU A 13 -3.36 2.65 10.64
C LEU A 13 -3.97 3.99 10.21
N TYR A 14 -3.96 4.31 8.91
CA TYR A 14 -4.61 5.52 8.40
C TYR A 14 -6.13 5.54 8.69
N GLY A 15 -6.81 4.40 8.56
CA GLY A 15 -8.21 4.25 8.94
C GLY A 15 -8.44 4.41 10.45
N GLN A 16 -7.57 3.81 11.27
CA GLN A 16 -7.64 3.90 12.73
C GLN A 16 -7.43 5.33 13.25
N CYS A 17 -6.58 6.11 12.58
CA CYS A 17 -6.30 7.51 12.93
C CYS A 17 -7.34 8.51 12.39
N ASN A 18 -8.55 8.05 12.05
CA ASN A 18 -9.60 8.90 11.48
C ASN A 18 -9.13 9.73 10.26
N ARG A 19 -8.27 9.13 9.41
CA ARG A 19 -7.65 9.77 8.24
C ARG A 19 -6.65 10.89 8.54
N ASP A 20 -6.14 10.97 9.77
CA ASP A 20 -4.99 11.82 10.08
C ASP A 20 -3.67 11.15 9.65
N LYS A 21 -3.01 11.78 8.68
CA LYS A 21 -1.75 11.30 8.10
C LYS A 21 -0.60 11.37 9.11
N ARG A 22 -0.56 12.40 9.96
CA ARG A 22 0.54 12.61 10.91
C ARG A 22 0.50 11.57 12.00
N GLU A 23 -0.69 11.35 12.53
CA GLU A 23 -0.90 10.37 13.58
C GLU A 23 -0.71 8.94 13.05
N ALA A 24 -1.14 8.65 11.82
CA ALA A 24 -0.89 7.35 11.19
C ALA A 24 0.59 7.03 11.03
N VAL A 25 1.41 7.99 10.61
CA VAL A 25 2.87 7.80 10.49
C VAL A 25 3.52 7.64 11.86
N ARG A 26 3.09 8.43 12.85
CA ARG A 26 3.57 8.31 14.24
C ARG A 26 3.28 6.94 14.82
N LEU A 27 2.05 6.46 14.66
CA LEU A 27 1.65 5.13 15.12
C LEU A 27 2.36 4.01 14.35
N TYR A 28 2.61 4.19 13.05
CA TYR A 28 3.42 3.24 12.28
C TYR A 28 4.84 3.15 12.85
N ALA A 29 5.45 4.27 13.21
CA ALA A 29 6.78 4.29 13.81
C ALA A 29 6.84 3.65 15.19
N ILE A 30 5.81 3.86 16.02
CA ILE A 30 5.68 3.23 17.34
C ILE A 30 5.50 1.72 17.21
N LYS A 31 4.64 1.27 16.29
CA LYS A 31 4.32 -0.16 16.10
C LYS A 31 5.47 -0.93 15.44
N PHE A 32 6.24 -0.27 14.58
CA PHE A 32 7.34 -0.89 13.84
C PHE A 32 8.63 -0.05 13.92
N PRO A 33 9.30 -0.03 15.09
CA PRO A 33 10.50 0.80 15.29
C PRO A 33 11.70 0.34 14.46
N SER A 34 11.80 -0.95 14.14
CA SER A 34 12.89 -1.51 13.33
C SER A 34 12.67 -1.40 11.82
N ARG A 35 11.50 -0.93 11.37
CA ARG A 35 11.17 -0.83 9.94
C ARG A 35 11.44 0.58 9.41
N ARG A 36 11.56 0.69 8.09
CA ARG A 36 11.63 1.98 7.42
C ARG A 36 10.32 2.75 7.63
N HIS A 37 10.42 3.98 8.14
CA HIS A 37 9.26 4.82 8.36
C HIS A 37 8.79 5.49 7.06
N PRO A 38 7.50 5.39 6.71
CA PRO A 38 6.94 6.09 5.56
C PRO A 38 6.84 7.60 5.82
N SER A 39 6.94 8.38 4.75
CA SER A 39 6.56 9.80 4.81
C SER A 39 5.04 9.94 4.78
N TYR A 40 4.54 11.06 5.29
CA TYR A 40 3.12 11.41 5.23
C TYR A 40 2.55 11.37 3.80
N PHE A 41 3.35 11.80 2.82
CA PHE A 41 2.98 11.77 1.40
C PHE A 41 2.92 10.35 0.84
N THR A 42 3.84 9.48 1.25
CA THR A 42 3.86 8.07 0.83
C THR A 42 2.62 7.34 1.33
N ASN A 43 2.26 7.52 2.60
CA ASN A 43 1.05 6.92 3.17
C ASN A 43 -0.21 7.41 2.42
N ALA A 44 -0.36 8.73 2.28
CA ALA A 44 -1.50 9.31 1.57
C ALA A 44 -1.61 8.85 0.11
N SER A 45 -0.48 8.78 -0.60
CA SER A 45 -0.45 8.29 -2.00
C SER A 45 -0.83 6.82 -2.10
N ALA A 46 -0.45 6.00 -1.12
CA ALA A 46 -0.82 4.57 -1.10
C ALA A 46 -2.32 4.40 -0.94
N VAL A 47 -2.93 5.12 0.01
CA VAL A 47 -4.38 5.14 0.23
C VAL A 47 -5.12 5.62 -1.01
N GLN A 48 -4.64 6.70 -1.63
CA GLN A 48 -5.26 7.25 -2.85
C GLN A 48 -5.20 6.26 -4.01
N ARG A 49 -4.07 5.59 -4.22
CA ARG A 49 -3.94 4.58 -5.29
C ARG A 49 -4.81 3.36 -5.05
N LEU A 50 -4.96 2.93 -3.79
CA LEU A 50 -5.90 1.88 -3.43
C LEU A 50 -7.34 2.26 -3.79
N HIS A 51 -7.76 3.48 -3.43
CA HIS A 51 -9.11 3.96 -3.77
C HIS A 51 -9.33 4.06 -5.29
N GLN A 52 -8.33 4.51 -6.04
CA GLN A 52 -8.46 4.74 -7.49
C GLN A 52 -8.28 3.48 -8.34
N THR A 53 -7.42 2.56 -7.94
CA THR A 53 -6.95 1.46 -8.80
C THR A 53 -7.03 0.08 -8.16
N GLY A 54 -7.36 0.01 -6.86
CA GLY A 54 -7.33 -1.23 -6.07
C GLY A 54 -5.93 -1.77 -5.80
N SER A 55 -4.87 -0.97 -6.02
CA SER A 55 -3.48 -1.39 -5.84
C SER A 55 -2.63 -0.32 -5.15
N CYS A 56 -1.74 -0.75 -4.26
CA CYS A 56 -0.77 0.13 -3.57
C CYS A 56 0.44 0.45 -4.46
N HIS A 57 0.72 -0.41 -5.44
CA HIS A 57 1.83 -0.25 -6.36
C HIS A 57 1.49 0.79 -7.44
N ARG A 58 2.48 1.60 -7.82
CA ARG A 58 2.38 2.41 -9.02
C ARG A 58 2.24 1.44 -10.19
N ARG A 59 1.14 1.51 -10.95
CA ARG A 59 0.99 0.75 -12.20
C ARG A 59 2.12 1.20 -13.13
N ILE A 60 3.11 0.34 -13.29
CA ILE A 60 3.97 0.40 -14.47
C ILE A 60 3.08 -0.18 -15.59
N PRO A 61 2.83 0.53 -16.69
CA PRO A 61 2.20 -0.10 -17.84
C PRO A 61 3.13 -1.22 -18.27
N LEU A 62 2.74 -2.46 -18.00
CA LEU A 62 3.43 -3.61 -18.58
C LEU A 62 3.18 -3.51 -20.08
N SER A 63 4.20 -3.07 -20.82
CA SER A 63 4.26 -3.23 -22.27
C SER A 63 3.93 -4.69 -22.60
N ARG A 64 3.11 -4.91 -23.63
CA ARG A 64 2.42 -6.18 -23.95
C ARG A 64 3.33 -7.39 -24.27
N ASP A 65 4.65 -7.26 -24.13
CA ASP A 65 5.62 -8.21 -24.70
C ASP A 65 6.54 -8.89 -23.66
N THR A 66 6.20 -8.92 -22.37
CA THR A 66 7.02 -9.70 -21.42
C THR A 66 6.47 -11.11 -21.26
N PRO A 67 7.26 -12.16 -21.61
CA PRO A 67 6.82 -13.54 -21.50
C PRO A 67 6.60 -13.91 -20.03
N LEU A 68 5.59 -14.76 -19.85
CA LEU A 68 5.00 -15.24 -18.61
C LEU A 68 5.98 -16.10 -17.78
N ALA A 69 7.10 -15.52 -17.33
CA ALA A 69 8.04 -16.17 -16.44
C ALA A 69 8.08 -15.41 -15.10
N ASP A 70 7.50 -16.07 -14.10
CA ASP A 70 7.70 -15.82 -12.67
C ASP A 70 7.00 -14.61 -12.04
N THR A 71 5.72 -14.42 -12.32
CA THR A 71 4.85 -13.55 -11.51
C THR A 71 4.27 -14.32 -10.32
N ARG A 72 5.12 -14.76 -9.38
CA ARG A 72 4.67 -15.38 -8.12
C ARG A 72 4.51 -14.42 -6.94
N LEU A 73 4.80 -13.13 -7.08
CA LEU A 73 4.53 -12.15 -6.02
C LEU A 73 3.82 -10.91 -6.56
N GLY A 74 2.58 -10.69 -6.11
CA GLY A 74 2.17 -9.34 -5.74
C GLY A 74 0.95 -8.70 -6.41
N CYS A 75 0.15 -9.42 -7.22
CA CYS A 75 -1.13 -8.92 -7.72
C CYS A 75 -2.33 -9.49 -6.95
N TYR A 76 -2.34 -9.40 -5.63
CA TYR A 76 -3.58 -9.58 -4.87
C TYR A 76 -4.38 -8.28 -4.97
N LYS A 77 -5.24 -8.21 -5.99
CA LYS A 77 -6.38 -7.29 -5.99
C LYS A 77 -7.14 -7.55 -4.69
N LEU A 78 -7.24 -6.55 -3.82
CA LEU A 78 -8.27 -6.51 -2.79
C LEU A 78 -9.58 -6.25 -3.53
N CYS A 79 -10.21 -7.31 -4.04
CA CYS A 79 -11.53 -7.22 -4.64
C CYS A 79 -12.54 -6.82 -3.54
N PRO A 80 -13.42 -5.83 -3.78
CA PRO A 80 -14.61 -5.67 -2.96
C PRO A 80 -15.54 -6.85 -3.22
N GLY A 81 -16.28 -7.26 -2.19
CA GLY A 81 -17.06 -8.50 -2.13
C GLY A 81 -17.93 -8.76 -3.36
N SER A 82 -18.03 -10.05 -3.70
CA SER A 82 -19.06 -10.58 -4.58
C SER A 82 -20.01 -11.42 -3.72
N SER A 83 -21.29 -11.04 -3.80
CA SER A 83 -22.50 -11.77 -3.39
C SER A 83 -22.88 -11.74 -1.91
#